data_AF-A0A2M7SS76-F1
#
_entry.id   AF-A0A2M7SS76-F1
#
_cell.length_a   1.000
_cell.length_b   1.000
_cell.length_c   1.000
_cell.angle_alpha   90.00
_cell.angle_beta   90.00
_cell.angle_gamma   90.00
#
_symmetry.space_group_name_H-M   'P 1'
#
loop_
_entity.id
_entity.type
_entity.pdbx_description
1 polymer ?
#
loop_
_entity_poly.entity_id
_entity_poly.type
_entity_poly.pdbx_seq_one_letter_code
_entity_poly.pdbx_strand_id
1 'polypeptide(L)'
;MIAIDLSINTTLVRNLLVRFVKTEISRAGFSRAVVNLSGGLDSAVSIILAAEALGAQNVLAVRLPYKTSGPDSLEHAQMLIDQLGAPSVTIPITEMVD
;
A
#
# COMPACT_ATOMS: atom_id res chain seq x y z
N MET A 1 18.46 20.85 -22.31
CA MET A 1 17.72 20.00 -21.34
C MET A 1 18.56 18.76 -21.10
N ILE A 2 18.98 18.51 -19.86
CA ILE A 2 19.63 17.25 -19.49
C ILE A 2 18.50 16.22 -19.39
N ALA A 3 18.52 15.19 -20.23
CA ALA A 3 17.56 14.10 -20.11
C ALA A 3 17.91 13.30 -18.85
N ILE A 4 16.99 13.24 -17.90
CA ILE A 4 17.13 12.38 -16.73
C ILE A 4 16.86 10.95 -17.18
N ASP A 5 17.84 10.06 -17.00
CA ASP A 5 17.65 8.63 -17.19
C ASP A 5 16.89 8.06 -15.98
N LEU A 6 15.67 7.60 -16.21
CA LEU A 6 14.81 6.96 -15.21
C LEU A 6 14.82 5.43 -15.36
N SER A 7 15.77 4.87 -16.13
CA SER A 7 15.89 3.44 -16.29
C SER A 7 16.21 2.76 -14.95
N ILE A 8 15.47 1.70 -14.66
CA ILE A 8 15.65 0.91 -13.44
C ILE A 8 15.36 -0.55 -13.73
N ASN A 9 16.15 -1.45 -13.16
CA ASN A 9 15.82 -2.87 -13.16
C ASN A 9 14.72 -3.14 -12.13
N THR A 10 13.47 -3.02 -12.57
CA THR A 10 12.27 -3.14 -11.73
C THR A 10 12.19 -4.51 -11.05
N THR A 11 12.60 -5.58 -11.73
CA THR A 11 12.62 -6.94 -11.16
C THR A 11 13.59 -7.03 -9.98
N LEU A 12 14.83 -6.53 -10.15
CA LEU A 12 15.81 -6.52 -9.08
C LEU A 12 15.33 -5.68 -7.89
N VAL A 13 14.83 -4.47 -8.17
CA VAL A 13 14.40 -3.53 -7.13
C VAL A 13 13.18 -4.05 -6.38
N ARG A 14 12.19 -4.63 -7.07
CA ARG A 14 11.05 -5.32 -6.43
C ARG A 14 11.53 -6.39 -5.47
N ASN A 15 12.42 -7.29 -5.91
CA ASN A 15 12.94 -8.37 -5.08
C ASN A 15 13.68 -7.85 -3.83
N LEU A 16 14.48 -6.77 -4.00
CA LEU A 16 15.16 -6.11 -2.89
C LEU A 16 14.17 -5.50 -1.89
N LEU A 17 13.15 -4.79 -2.38
CA LEU A 17 12.14 -4.16 -1.54
C LEU A 17 11.28 -5.19 -0.78
N VAL A 18 10.85 -6.27 -1.44
CA VAL A 18 10.08 -7.35 -0.80
C VAL A 18 10.90 -8.00 0.32
N ARG A 19 12.18 -8.31 0.06
CA ARG A 19 13.08 -8.86 1.09
C ARG A 19 13.33 -7.88 2.22
N PHE A 20 13.51 -6.59 1.90
CA PHE A 20 13.69 -5.53 2.88
C PHE A 20 12.47 -5.45 3.81
N VAL A 21 11.26 -5.32 3.27
CA VAL A 21 10.02 -5.27 4.06
C VAL A 21 9.91 -6.48 4.99
N LYS A 22 10.11 -7.70 4.46
CA LYS A 22 10.05 -8.92 5.27
C LYS A 22 11.08 -8.91 6.41
N THR A 23 12.32 -8.53 6.10
CA THR A 23 13.43 -8.50 7.07
C THR A 23 13.16 -7.49 8.17
N GLU A 24 12.79 -6.27 7.81
CA GLU A 24 12.60 -5.16 8.75
C GLU A 24 11.42 -5.40 9.69
N ILE A 25 10.28 -5.85 9.15
CA ILE A 25 9.10 -6.20 9.94
C ILE A 25 9.41 -7.33 10.92
N SER A 26 10.09 -8.38 10.46
CA SER A 26 10.48 -9.51 11.31
C SER A 26 11.52 -9.10 12.37
N ARG A 27 12.48 -8.25 12.02
CA ARG A 27 13.51 -7.72 12.93
C ARG A 27 12.90 -6.87 14.03
N ALA A 28 11.82 -6.15 13.73
CA ALA A 28 11.05 -5.41 14.72
C ALA A 28 10.11 -6.30 15.58
N GLY A 29 10.08 -7.61 15.36
CA GLY A 29 9.24 -8.55 16.10
C GLY A 29 7.79 -8.61 15.64
N PHE A 30 7.48 -8.05 14.47
CA PHE A 30 6.14 -8.04 13.89
C PHE A 30 6.02 -9.07 12.77
N SER A 31 4.76 -9.46 12.48
CA SER A 31 4.41 -10.37 11.39
C SER A 31 3.29 -9.83 10.50
N ARG A 32 2.79 -8.63 10.83
CA ARG A 32 1.65 -7.99 10.19
C ARG A 32 1.94 -6.51 9.96
N ALA A 33 1.32 -5.94 8.93
CA ALA A 33 1.44 -4.53 8.59
C ALA A 33 0.06 -3.90 8.41
N VAL A 34 0.00 -2.58 8.62
CA VAL A 34 -1.16 -1.75 8.30
C VAL A 34 -0.71 -0.77 7.23
N VAL A 35 -1.46 -0.69 6.13
CA VAL A 35 -1.16 0.21 5.02
C VAL A 35 -2.38 1.05 4.71
N ASN A 36 -2.23 2.37 4.77
CA ASN A 36 -3.25 3.28 4.26
C ASN A 36 -3.25 3.24 2.73
N LEU A 37 -4.42 2.99 2.13
CA LEU A 37 -4.62 2.88 0.69
C LEU A 37 -5.49 4.03 0.20
N SER A 38 -4.84 5.05 -0.38
CA SER A 38 -5.52 6.28 -0.82
C SER A 38 -6.08 6.22 -2.23
N GLY A 39 -5.75 5.17 -2.99
CA GLY A 39 -6.01 5.09 -4.44
C GLY A 39 -4.90 5.66 -5.32
N GLY A 40 -3.83 6.18 -4.72
CA GLY A 40 -2.64 6.65 -5.41
C GLY A 40 -1.59 5.56 -5.65
N LEU A 41 -0.73 5.79 -6.65
CA LEU A 41 0.32 4.85 -7.09
C LEU A 41 1.24 4.40 -5.95
N ASP A 42 1.70 5.33 -5.11
CA ASP A 42 2.66 5.02 -4.05
C ASP A 42 2.08 4.04 -3.02
N SER A 43 0.83 4.29 -2.59
CA SER A 43 0.13 3.41 -1.65
C SER A 43 -0.19 2.04 -2.27
N ALA A 44 -0.50 2.01 -3.58
CA ALA A 44 -0.74 0.77 -4.32
C ALA A 44 0.53 -0.10 -4.41
N VAL A 45 1.66 0.50 -4.78
CA VAL A 45 2.96 -0.21 -4.81
C VAL A 45 3.33 -0.69 -3.41
N SER A 46 3.15 0.15 -2.38
CA SER A 46 3.49 -0.19 -1.00
C SER A 46 2.71 -1.40 -0.49
N ILE A 47 1.38 -1.45 -0.71
CA ILE A 47 0.56 -2.58 -0.24
C ILE A 47 0.86 -3.87 -1.03
N ILE A 48 1.15 -3.78 -2.33
CA ILE A 48 1.53 -4.95 -3.15
C ILE A 48 2.84 -5.54 -2.62
N LEU A 49 3.86 -4.71 -2.40
CA LEU A 49 5.15 -5.17 -1.88
C LEU A 49 5.01 -5.75 -0.45
N ALA A 50 4.17 -5.14 0.39
CA ALA A 50 3.89 -5.66 1.72
C ALA A 50 3.15 -7.00 1.68
N ALA A 51 2.14 -7.14 0.81
CA ALA A 51 1.40 -8.39 0.64
C ALA A 51 2.27 -9.50 0.06
N GLU A 52 3.19 -9.19 -0.85
CA GLU A 52 4.17 -10.17 -1.36
C GLU A 52 5.17 -10.58 -0.27
N ALA A 53 5.59 -9.65 0.58
CA ALA A 53 6.55 -9.92 1.66
C ALA A 53 5.95 -10.73 2.83
N LEU A 54 4.71 -10.42 3.21
CA LEU A 54 4.07 -10.90 4.44
C LEU A 54 2.90 -11.86 4.19
N GLY A 55 2.38 -11.93 2.96
CA GLY A 55 1.09 -12.53 2.63
C GLY A 55 -0.06 -11.52 2.80
N ALA A 56 -1.00 -11.49 1.87
CA ALA A 56 -2.09 -10.51 1.85
C ALA A 56 -2.94 -10.53 3.14
N GLN A 57 -3.20 -11.71 3.72
CA GLN A 57 -3.93 -11.87 4.98
C GLN A 57 -3.25 -11.21 6.19
N ASN A 58 -1.95 -10.90 6.10
CA ASN A 58 -1.17 -10.26 7.14
C ASN A 58 -1.03 -8.74 6.93
N VAL A 59 -1.70 -8.18 5.92
CA VAL A 59 -1.66 -6.75 5.61
C VAL A 59 -3.08 -6.18 5.69
N LEU A 60 -3.32 -5.31 6.67
CA LEU A 60 -4.59 -4.59 6.79
C LEU A 60 -4.56 -3.35 5.88
N ALA A 61 -5.41 -3.33 4.86
CA ALA A 61 -5.66 -2.14 4.05
C ALA A 61 -6.61 -1.19 4.79
N VAL A 62 -6.19 0.04 5.02
CA VAL A 62 -7.03 1.07 5.65
C VAL A 62 -7.36 2.13 4.61
N ARG A 63 -8.64 2.49 4.47
CA ARG A 63 -9.06 3.64 3.67
C ARG A 63 -9.59 4.73 4.59
N LEU A 64 -9.10 5.95 4.39
CA LEU A 64 -9.41 7.11 5.25
C LEU A 64 -10.04 8.26 4.44
N PRO A 65 -11.28 8.11 3.90
CA PRO A 65 -11.91 9.17 3.12
C PRO A 65 -12.18 10.42 3.97
N TYR A 66 -11.88 11.58 3.39
CA TYR A 66 -12.35 12.88 3.85
C TYR A 66 -13.49 13.36 2.92
N LYS A 67 -14.28 14.35 3.35
CA LYS A 67 -15.46 14.86 2.61
C LYS A 67 -15.14 15.37 1.20
N THR A 68 -13.89 15.74 0.93
CA THR A 68 -13.42 16.16 -0.41
C THR A 68 -12.61 15.09 -1.14
N SER A 69 -12.54 13.85 -0.63
CA SER A 69 -11.88 12.74 -1.32
C SER A 69 -12.64 12.38 -2.60
N GLY A 70 -11.91 12.22 -3.71
CA GLY A 70 -12.49 11.86 -5.00
C GLY A 70 -13.05 10.44 -5.01
N PRO A 71 -14.19 10.18 -5.67
CA PRO A 71 -14.78 8.84 -5.76
C PRO A 71 -13.83 7.84 -6.45
N ASP A 72 -13.18 8.24 -7.54
CA ASP A 72 -12.23 7.40 -8.30
C ASP A 72 -11.08 6.87 -7.43
N SER A 73 -10.59 7.67 -6.47
CA SER A 73 -9.53 7.27 -5.55
C SER A 73 -9.99 6.13 -4.63
N LEU A 74 -11.24 6.16 -4.17
CA LEU A 74 -11.80 5.11 -3.33
C LEU A 74 -12.08 3.83 -4.12
N GLU A 75 -12.51 3.96 -5.38
CA GLU A 75 -12.72 2.84 -6.28
C GLU A 75 -11.40 2.13 -6.62
N HIS A 76 -10.35 2.87 -6.99
CA HIS A 76 -9.03 2.29 -7.24
C HIS A 76 -8.46 1.56 -6.01
N ALA A 77 -8.66 2.12 -4.81
CA ALA A 77 -8.28 1.45 -3.58
C ALA A 77 -9.08 0.15 -3.36
N GLN A 78 -10.39 0.16 -3.61
CA GLN A 78 -11.24 -1.03 -3.49
C GLN A 78 -10.82 -2.13 -4.47
N MET A 79 -10.57 -1.77 -5.73
CA MET A 79 -10.14 -2.72 -6.76
C MET A 79 -8.89 -3.50 -6.33
N LEU A 80 -7.91 -2.80 -5.75
CA LEU A 80 -6.66 -3.44 -5.32
C LEU A 80 -6.86 -4.31 -4.06
N ILE A 81 -7.72 -3.88 -3.13
CA ILE A 81 -8.11 -4.68 -1.96
C ILE A 81 -8.73 -6.00 -2.43
N ASP A 82 -9.67 -5.94 -3.37
CA ASP A 82 -10.39 -7.11 -3.89
C ASP A 82 -9.44 -8.06 -4.65
N GLN A 83 -8.53 -7.49 -5.46
CA GLN A 83 -7.52 -8.27 -6.18
C GLN A 83 -6.54 -8.99 -5.25
N LEU A 84 -6.12 -8.34 -4.16
CA LEU A 84 -5.19 -8.93 -3.19
C LEU A 84 -5.87 -9.90 -2.22
N GLY A 85 -7.20 -9.78 -2.01
CA GLY A 85 -7.91 -10.48 -0.95
C GLY A 85 -7.43 -10.07 0.45
N ALA A 86 -6.93 -8.84 0.59
CA ALA A 86 -6.41 -8.33 1.86
C ALA A 86 -7.57 -7.94 2.80
N PRO A 87 -7.46 -8.20 4.12
CA PRO A 87 -8.40 -7.64 5.08
C PRO A 87 -8.37 -6.12 4.98
N SER A 88 -9.54 -5.49 5.07
CA SER A 88 -9.65 -4.04 4.93
C SER A 88 -10.65 -3.41 5.87
N VAL A 89 -10.45 -2.12 6.14
CA VAL A 89 -11.40 -1.28 6.87
C VAL A 89 -11.46 0.10 6.22
N THR A 90 -12.65 0.69 6.21
CA THR A 90 -12.86 2.09 5.80
C THR A 90 -13.28 2.88 7.03
N ILE A 91 -12.56 3.95 7.33
CA ILE A 91 -12.83 4.83 8.46
C ILE A 91 -12.90 6.27 7.91
N PRO A 92 -14.10 6.85 7.72
CA PRO A 92 -14.23 8.25 7.36
C PRO A 92 -13.60 9.14 8.44
N ILE A 93 -12.82 10.15 8.04
CA ILE A 93 -12.06 10.99 8.97
C ILE A 93 -12.60 12.41 9.10
N THR A 94 -13.68 12.76 8.40
CA THR A 94 -14.19 14.14 8.37
C THR A 94 -14.52 14.69 9.75
N GLU A 95 -15.23 13.92 10.58
CA GLU A 95 -15.64 14.38 11.92
C GLU A 95 -14.45 14.58 12.88
N MET A 96 -13.34 13.88 12.66
CA MET A 96 -12.15 14.01 13.50
C MET A 96 -11.23 15.14 13.04
N VAL A 97 -11.35 15.56 11.78
CA VAL A 97 -10.50 16.57 11.15
C VAL A 97 -11.11 17.97 11.21
N ASP A 98 -12.43 18.07 11.06
CA ASP A 98 -13.18 19.34 11.15
C ASP A 98 -13.37 19.79 12.61
#